data_AF-I0HLN8-F1
#
_entry.id   AF-I0HLN8-F1
#
_cell.length_a   1.000
_cell.length_b   1.000
_cell.length_c   1.000
_cell.angle_alpha   90.00
_cell.angle_beta   90.00
_cell.angle_gamma   90.00
#
_symmetry.space_group_name_H-M   'P 1'
#
loop_
_entity.id
_entity.type
_entity.pdbx_description
1 polymer ?
#
loop_
_entity_poly.entity_id
_entity_poly.type
_entity_poly.pdbx_seq_one_letter_code
_entity_poly.pdbx_strand_id
1 'polypeptide(L)'
;MEFLYLKIPSADEAADAHHALHAALEQALAEAGLGTLLGWGGSLGEAGRNGGRALRFHRIDVEVAELAPARVLLQQTLATLGVAPGTELHYSVARRARVDVYGASGWVPRALPAR
;
A
#
# COMPACT_ATOMS: atom_id res chain seq x y z
N MET A 1 10.15 -7.66 13.09
CA MET A 1 8.92 -7.06 12.55
C MET A 1 9.26 -5.75 11.89
N GLU A 2 8.75 -5.56 10.68
CA GLU A 2 8.96 -4.37 9.86
C GLU A 2 7.59 -3.78 9.48
N PHE A 3 7.52 -2.46 9.42
CA PHE A 3 6.30 -1.74 9.08
C PHE A 3 6.27 -1.38 7.60
N LEU A 4 5.14 -1.64 6.96
CA LEU A 4 4.82 -1.21 5.60
C LEU A 4 3.46 -0.53 5.60
N TYR A 5 3.22 0.31 4.60
CA TYR A 5 1.87 0.77 4.33
C TYR A 5 1.59 0.91 2.85
N LEU A 6 0.34 0.68 2.49
CA LEU A 6 -0.19 0.86 1.14
C LEU A 6 -0.89 2.22 1.03
N LYS A 7 -0.81 2.84 -0.14
CA LYS A 7 -1.73 3.90 -0.56
C LYS A 7 -2.34 3.52 -1.89
N ILE A 8 -3.65 3.34 -1.91
CA ILE A 8 -4.41 2.95 -3.10
C ILE A 8 -5.24 4.14 -3.53
N PRO A 9 -5.07 4.66 -4.77
CA PRO A 9 -5.91 5.74 -5.27
C PRO A 9 -7.38 5.39 -5.11
N SER A 10 -8.14 6.27 -4.46
CA SER A 10 -9.58 6.10 -4.26
C SER A 10 -10.29 7.35 -4.75
N ALA A 11 -11.29 7.15 -5.61
CA ALA A 11 -12.12 8.20 -6.20
C ALA A 11 -13.52 8.26 -5.57
N ASP A 12 -13.70 7.67 -4.37
CA ASP A 12 -14.96 7.19 -3.77
C ASP A 12 -15.37 5.78 -4.24
N GLU A 13 -14.49 4.79 -4.01
CA GLU A 13 -14.88 3.37 -4.17
C GLU A 13 -15.67 2.87 -2.96
N ALA A 14 -16.76 2.14 -3.23
CA ALA A 14 -17.70 1.59 -2.27
C ALA A 14 -16.99 0.76 -1.18
N ALA A 15 -17.42 0.91 0.08
CA ALA A 15 -16.84 0.22 1.24
C ALA A 15 -16.61 -1.28 1.02
N ASP A 16 -17.47 -1.94 0.24
CA ASP A 16 -17.39 -3.36 -0.09
C ASP A 16 -16.11 -3.74 -0.85
N ALA A 17 -15.62 -2.88 -1.76
CA ALA A 17 -14.39 -3.13 -2.50
C ALA A 17 -13.17 -3.10 -1.57
N HIS A 18 -13.15 -2.20 -0.59
CA HIS A 18 -12.11 -2.16 0.43
C HIS A 18 -12.16 -3.37 1.35
N HIS A 19 -13.34 -3.85 1.74
CA HIS A 19 -13.48 -5.05 2.57
C HIS A 19 -12.93 -6.30 1.88
N ALA A 20 -13.28 -6.52 0.61
CA ALA A 20 -12.76 -7.66 -0.15
C ALA A 20 -11.24 -7.61 -0.31
N LEU A 21 -10.70 -6.41 -0.58
CA LEU A 21 -9.26 -6.17 -0.62
C LEU A 21 -8.58 -6.50 0.72
N HIS A 22 -9.12 -6.01 1.84
CA HIS A 22 -8.57 -6.27 3.18
C HIS A 22 -8.52 -7.76 3.48
N ALA A 23 -9.64 -8.46 3.27
CA ALA A 23 -9.73 -9.89 3.52
C ALA A 23 -8.73 -10.69 2.67
N ALA A 24 -8.57 -10.32 1.40
CA ALA A 24 -7.61 -10.99 0.51
C ALA A 24 -6.15 -10.76 0.95
N LEU A 25 -5.80 -9.55 1.41
CA LEU A 25 -4.46 -9.26 1.93
C LEU A 25 -4.19 -9.96 3.26
N GLU A 26 -5.15 -9.95 4.19
CA GLU A 26 -5.07 -10.68 5.45
C GLU A 26 -4.85 -12.17 5.21
N GLN A 27 -5.66 -12.78 4.33
CA GLN A 27 -5.55 -14.19 3.98
C GLN A 27 -4.18 -14.51 3.39
N ALA A 28 -3.72 -13.74 2.39
CA ALA A 28 -2.44 -13.99 1.74
C ALA A 28 -1.25 -13.89 2.72
N LEU A 29 -1.25 -12.89 3.59
CA LEU A 29 -0.21 -12.71 4.61
C LEU A 29 -0.22 -13.83 5.65
N ALA A 30 -1.41 -14.27 6.07
CA ALA A 30 -1.58 -15.34 7.04
C ALA A 30 -1.15 -16.71 6.46
N GLU A 31 -1.58 -17.04 5.24
CA GLU A 31 -1.21 -18.29 4.56
C GLU A 31 0.30 -18.40 4.34
N ALA A 32 0.95 -17.28 4.02
CA ALA A 32 2.40 -17.24 3.86
C ALA A 32 3.16 -17.15 5.19
N GLY A 33 2.49 -16.91 6.31
CA GLY A 33 3.12 -16.67 7.61
C GLY A 33 4.01 -15.41 7.62
N LEU A 34 3.71 -14.41 6.77
CA LEU A 34 4.60 -13.27 6.52
C LEU A 34 4.20 -11.99 7.24
N GLY A 35 2.99 -11.88 7.77
CA GLY A 35 2.57 -10.66 8.46
C GLY A 35 1.08 -10.59 8.78
N THR A 36 0.64 -9.38 9.17
CA THR A 36 -0.73 -9.07 9.54
C THR A 36 -1.10 -7.65 9.09
N LEU A 37 -2.38 -7.42 8.80
CA LEU A 37 -2.93 -6.08 8.69
C LEU A 37 -3.09 -5.48 10.09
N LEU A 38 -2.66 -4.24 10.28
CA LEU A 38 -2.78 -3.50 11.53
C LEU A 38 -4.02 -2.60 11.54
N GLY A 39 -4.42 -2.10 10.38
CA GLY A 39 -5.56 -1.19 10.25
C GLY A 39 -5.59 -0.49 8.90
N TRP A 40 -6.61 0.35 8.69
CA TRP A 40 -6.81 1.09 7.45
C TRP A 40 -7.54 2.41 7.68
N GLY A 41 -7.46 3.32 6.71
CA GLY A 41 -8.17 4.59 6.74
C GLY A 41 -7.91 5.46 5.52
N GLY A 42 -8.62 6.59 5.43
CA GLY A 42 -8.39 7.56 4.35
C GLY A 42 -7.14 8.40 4.57
N SER A 43 -6.41 8.69 3.49
CA SER A 43 -5.33 9.68 3.48
C SER A 43 -5.63 10.81 2.50
N LEU A 44 -5.46 12.04 2.98
CA LEU A 44 -5.57 13.26 2.19
C LEU A 44 -4.36 13.38 1.25
N GLY A 45 -4.61 13.77 0.00
CA GLY A 45 -3.55 14.10 -0.95
C GLY A 45 -2.82 15.41 -0.63
N GLU A 46 -1.87 15.77 -1.49
CA GLU A 46 -1.17 17.07 -1.44
C GLU A 46 -2.15 18.24 -1.39
N ALA A 47 -1.76 19.31 -0.71
CA ALA A 47 -2.55 20.54 -0.66
C ALA A 47 -2.68 21.11 -2.09
N GLY A 48 -3.92 21.30 -2.54
CA GLY A 48 -4.19 22.06 -3.75
C GLY A 48 -3.77 23.53 -3.58
N ARG A 49 -3.67 24.26 -4.69
CA ARG A 49 -3.33 25.70 -4.71
C ARG A 49 -4.21 26.58 -3.81
N ASN A 50 -5.39 26.10 -3.41
CA ASN A 50 -6.36 26.82 -2.57
C ASN A 50 -6.40 26.32 -1.12
N GLY A 51 -5.42 25.53 -0.66
CA GLY A 51 -5.35 25.02 0.72
C GLY A 51 -6.25 23.83 1.05
N GLY A 52 -7.21 23.48 0.19
CA GLY A 52 -7.99 22.25 0.28
C GLY A 52 -7.17 21.00 -0.07
N ARG A 53 -7.36 19.91 0.68
CA ARG A 53 -6.78 18.58 0.37
C ARG A 53 -7.92 17.63 0.02
N ALA A 54 -7.92 17.07 -1.18
CA ALA A 54 -8.87 16.01 -1.52
C ALA A 54 -8.47 14.70 -0.83
N LEU A 55 -9.42 13.95 -0.29
CA LEU A 55 -9.23 12.52 -0.04
C LEU A 55 -8.83 11.88 -1.37
N ARG A 56 -7.69 11.18 -1.39
CA ARG A 56 -7.16 10.56 -2.62
C ARG A 56 -6.78 9.12 -2.45
N PHE A 57 -6.54 8.66 -1.24
CA PHE A 57 -5.99 7.33 -1.02
C PHE A 57 -6.71 6.59 0.11
N HIS A 58 -7.00 5.32 -0.14
CA HIS A 58 -7.23 4.34 0.90
C HIS A 58 -5.88 3.81 1.38
N ARG A 59 -5.61 3.92 2.68
CA ARG A 59 -4.35 3.52 3.31
C ARG A 59 -4.57 2.24 4.11
N ILE A 60 -3.63 1.32 4.00
CA ILE A 60 -3.61 0.06 4.75
C ILE A 60 -2.24 -0.05 5.42
N ASP A 61 -2.23 -0.25 6.72
CA ASP A 61 -1.02 -0.42 7.53
C ASP A 61 -0.78 -1.92 7.77
N VAL A 62 0.46 -2.36 7.58
CA VAL A 62 0.84 -3.78 7.60
C VAL A 62 2.11 -3.96 8.44
N GLU A 63 2.12 -4.99 9.29
CA GLU A 63 3.32 -5.47 9.95
C GLU A 63 3.76 -6.79 9.33
N VAL A 64 5.06 -6.94 9.06
CA VAL A 64 5.61 -8.16 8.44
C VAL A 64 6.80 -8.70 9.21
N ALA A 65 7.01 -10.01 9.15
CA ALA A 65 8.17 -10.67 9.75
C ALA A 65 9.45 -10.39 8.94
N GLU A 66 9.34 -10.47 7.62
CA GLU A 66 10.45 -10.32 6.67
C GLU A 66 10.04 -9.43 5.48
N LEU A 67 10.68 -8.27 5.34
CA LEU A 67 10.32 -7.29 4.31
C LEU A 67 10.41 -7.81 2.88
N ALA A 68 11.50 -8.49 2.52
CA ALA A 68 11.72 -8.90 1.13
C ALA A 68 10.65 -9.87 0.59
N PRO A 69 10.35 -11.01 1.25
CA PRO A 69 9.29 -11.91 0.79
C PRO A 69 7.91 -11.27 0.91
N ALA A 70 7.63 -10.52 1.98
CA ALA A 70 6.32 -9.88 2.14
C ALA A 70 6.06 -8.81 1.06
N ARG A 71 7.08 -8.04 0.68
CA ARG A 71 7.00 -7.07 -0.42
C ARG A 71 6.64 -7.74 -1.74
N VAL A 72 7.27 -8.87 -2.08
CA VAL A 72 6.95 -9.61 -3.32
C VAL A 72 5.53 -10.16 -3.28
N LEU A 73 5.12 -10.76 -2.17
CA LEU A 73 3.76 -11.27 -1.98
C LEU A 73 2.73 -10.15 -2.17
N LEU A 74 2.89 -9.03 -1.46
CA LEU A 74 1.97 -7.90 -1.54
C LEU A 74 1.88 -7.35 -2.97
N GLN A 75 3.00 -7.20 -3.67
CA GLN A 75 3.03 -6.76 -5.06
C GLN A 75 2.24 -7.69 -6.00
N GLN A 76 2.39 -9.00 -5.84
CA GLN A 76 1.69 -10.01 -6.63
C GLN A 76 0.19 -10.05 -6.33
N THR A 77 -0.17 -10.05 -5.04
CA THR A 77 -1.56 -10.06 -4.59
C THR A 77 -2.30 -8.81 -5.06
N LEU A 78 -1.71 -7.62 -4.89
CA LEU A 78 -2.32 -6.37 -5.32
C LEU A 78 -2.49 -6.30 -6.86
N ALA A 79 -1.50 -6.76 -7.62
CA ALA A 79 -1.63 -6.83 -9.08
C ALA A 79 -2.75 -7.79 -9.52
N THR A 80 -2.89 -8.93 -8.84
CA THR A 80 -3.94 -9.93 -9.09
C THR A 80 -5.33 -9.39 -8.75
N LEU A 81 -5.44 -8.60 -7.68
CA LEU A 81 -6.66 -7.94 -7.25
C LEU A 81 -7.03 -6.72 -8.14
N GLY A 82 -6.19 -6.37 -9.12
CA GLY A 82 -6.51 -5.32 -10.09
C GLY A 82 -6.50 -3.91 -9.51
N VAL A 83 -5.66 -3.63 -8.52
CA VAL A 83 -5.59 -2.29 -7.90
C VAL A 83 -5.27 -1.20 -8.93
N ALA A 84 -5.76 0.02 -8.67
CA ALA A 84 -5.59 1.14 -9.58
C ALA A 84 -4.11 1.51 -9.80
N PRO A 85 -3.72 1.90 -11.03
CA PRO A 85 -2.42 2.54 -11.28
C PRO A 85 -2.22 3.75 -10.38
N GLY A 86 -0.99 3.94 -9.89
CA GLY A 86 -0.67 4.92 -8.85
C GLY A 86 -0.81 4.37 -7.43
N THR A 87 -1.14 3.08 -7.26
CA THR A 87 -0.98 2.39 -5.97
C THR A 87 0.48 2.41 -5.53
N GLU A 88 0.72 2.72 -4.26
CA GLU A 88 2.04 2.86 -3.66
C GLU A 88 2.21 1.85 -2.52
N LEU A 89 3.36 1.17 -2.47
CA LEU A 89 3.80 0.35 -1.35
C LEU A 89 5.01 1.00 -0.71
N HIS A 90 4.85 1.48 0.52
CA HIS A 90 5.88 2.19 1.27
C HIS A 90 6.51 1.30 2.33
N TYR A 91 7.83 1.40 2.44
CA TYR A 91 8.63 0.60 3.37
C TYR A 91 9.97 1.29 3.64
N SER A 92 10.78 0.71 4.53
CA SER A 92 12.13 1.22 4.84
C SER A 92 13.18 0.13 4.71
N VAL A 93 14.34 0.46 4.13
CA VAL A 93 15.52 -0.42 4.11
C VAL A 93 16.67 0.34 4.74
N ALA A 94 17.29 -0.21 5.78
CA ALA A 94 18.38 0.44 6.51
C ALA A 94 18.04 1.88 6.93
N ARG A 95 16.82 2.08 7.46
CA ARG A 95 16.26 3.40 7.85
C ARG A 95 16.11 4.42 6.71
N ARG A 96 16.16 3.98 5.46
CA ARG A 96 15.90 4.81 4.27
C ARG A 96 14.54 4.46 3.70
N ALA A 97 13.67 5.46 3.60
CA ALA A 97 12.34 5.31 3.06
C ALA A 97 12.38 4.99 1.55
N ARG A 98 11.54 4.04 1.16
CA ARG A 98 11.36 3.56 -0.20
C ARG A 98 9.87 3.49 -0.52
N VAL A 99 9.57 3.58 -1.80
CA VAL A 99 8.22 3.35 -2.31
C VAL A 99 8.30 2.58 -3.61
N ASP A 100 7.46 1.56 -3.76
CA ASP A 100 7.17 0.99 -5.07
C ASP A 100 5.86 1.58 -5.58
N VAL A 101 5.83 1.98 -6.85
CA VAL A 101 4.63 2.53 -7.48
C VAL A 101 4.16 1.60 -8.57
N TYR A 102 2.89 1.20 -8.51
CA TYR A 102 2.24 0.38 -9.51
C TYR A 102 1.81 1.21 -10.72
N GLY A 103 2.14 0.75 -11.93
CA GLY A 103 1.79 1.42 -13.19
C GLY A 103 1.66 0.43 -14.36
N ALA A 104 1.62 0.96 -15.58
CA ALA A 104 1.36 0.16 -16.79
C ALA A 104 2.37 -0.98 -17.04
N SER A 105 3.60 -0.83 -16.56
CA SER A 105 4.67 -1.84 -16.67
C SER A 105 4.88 -2.66 -15.39
N GLY A 106 3.93 -2.62 -14.45
CA GLY A 106 4.05 -3.22 -13.12
C GLY A 106 4.67 -2.29 -12.08
N TRP A 107 5.34 -2.88 -11.08
CA TRP A 107 5.89 -2.18 -9.94
C TRP A 107 7.25 -1.53 -10.23
N VAL A 108 7.36 -0.23 -9.93
CA VAL A 108 8.61 0.53 -10.11
C VAL A 108 9.13 1.02 -8.76
N PRO A 109 10.30 0.54 -8.28
CA PRO A 109 10.89 0.98 -7.02
C PRO A 109 11.48 2.39 -7.12
N ARG A 110 11.32 3.18 -6.06
CA ARG A 110 11.83 4.55 -5.93
C ARG A 110 12.42 4.79 -4.54
N ALA A 111 13.47 5.60 -4.50
CA ALA A 111 13.98 6.17 -3.25
C ALA A 111 13.13 7.39 -2.87
N LEU A 112 12.75 7.50 -1.59
CA LEU A 112 12.22 8.76 -1.07
C LEU A 112 13.38 9.59 -0.51
N PRO A 113 13.36 10.92 -0.67
CA PRO A 113 14.36 11.80 -0.06
C PRO A 113 14.33 11.65 1.46
N ALA A 114 15.52 11.75 2.08
CA ALA A 114 15.61 11.88 3.53
C ALA A 114 14.88 13.16 3.94
N ARG A 115 13.98 13.05 4.91
CA ARG A 115 13.31 14.21 5.53
C ARG A 115 14.21 14.82 6.59
#